data_AF-A0A931KBW5-F1
#
_entry.id   AF-A0A931KBW5-F1
#
_cell.length_a   1.000
_cell.length_b   1.000
_cell.length_c   1.000
_cell.angle_alpha   90.00
_cell.angle_beta   90.00
_cell.angle_gamma   90.00
#
_symmetry.space_group_name_H-M   'P 1'
#
loop_
_entity.id
_entity.type
_entity.pdbx_description
1 polymer ?
#
loop_
_entity_poly.entity_id
_entity_poly.type
_entity_poly.pdbx_seq_one_letter_code
_entity_poly.pdbx_strand_id
1 'polypeptide(L)'
;MQYKTIVMELIVQRPHLHEKLKRERKLLSTMERVARELKTSHEEIRRDLASERPHMEASLISSQAMAMAISELESRMPPERPNEGKDELSLDQIMAQLSRPLSRG
;
A
#
# COMPACT_ATOMS: atom_id res chain seq x y z
N MET A 1 15.01 -0.94 4.86
CA MET A 1 13.85 -1.44 4.10
C MET A 1 13.70 -0.64 2.81
N GLN A 2 13.47 -1.30 1.67
CA GLN A 2 13.33 -0.67 0.35
C GLN A 2 11.85 -0.46 -0.03
N TYR A 3 11.14 0.43 0.67
CA TYR A 3 9.70 0.63 0.47
C TYR A 3 9.33 1.05 -0.96
N LYS A 4 10.16 1.89 -1.60
CA LYS A 4 9.93 2.32 -2.98
C LYS A 4 10.01 1.14 -3.97
N THR A 5 10.95 0.22 -3.77
CA THR A 5 11.08 -0.99 -4.61
C THR A 5 9.84 -1.87 -4.50
N ILE A 6 9.38 -2.11 -3.27
CA ILE A 6 8.21 -2.96 -3.01
C ILE A 6 6.94 -2.35 -3.63
N VAL A 7 6.74 -1.03 -3.46
CA VAL A 7 5.61 -0.34 -4.09
C VAL A 7 5.71 -0.36 -5.61
N MET A 8 6.91 -0.23 -6.18
CA MET A 8 7.11 -0.35 -7.62
C MET A 8 6.75 -1.74 -8.11
N GLU A 9 7.18 -2.80 -7.44
CA GLU A 9 6.83 -4.19 -7.77
C GLU A 9 5.31 -4.41 -7.71
N LEU A 10 4.64 -3.91 -6.67
CA LEU A 10 3.17 -3.98 -6.55
C LEU A 10 2.44 -3.25 -7.69
N ILE A 11 2.97 -2.11 -8.14
CA ILE A 11 2.38 -1.37 -9.26
C ILE A 11 2.67 -2.08 -10.60
N VAL A 12 3.88 -2.60 -10.80
CA VAL A 12 4.29 -3.30 -12.04
C VAL A 12 3.52 -4.61 -12.21
N GLN A 13 3.21 -5.30 -11.12
CA GLN A 13 2.33 -6.48 -11.13
C GLN A 13 0.90 -6.15 -11.57
N ARG A 14 0.52 -4.86 -11.61
CA ARG A 14 -0.81 -4.38 -12.01
C ARG A 14 -0.74 -3.49 -13.25
N PRO A 15 -0.54 -4.06 -14.46
CA PRO A 15 -0.35 -3.31 -15.70
C PRO A 15 -1.40 -2.21 -15.95
N HIS A 16 -2.68 -2.43 -15.60
CA HIS A 16 -3.71 -1.40 -15.78
C HIS A 16 -3.48 -0.17 -14.91
N LEU A 17 -3.10 -0.38 -13.64
CA LEU A 17 -2.76 0.69 -12.71
C LEU A 17 -1.49 1.41 -13.18
N HIS A 18 -0.47 0.66 -13.58
CA HIS A 18 0.79 1.20 -14.07
C HIS A 18 0.60 2.09 -15.31
N GLU A 19 -0.16 1.61 -16.32
CA GLU A 19 -0.43 2.37 -17.54
C GLU A 19 -1.31 3.60 -17.27
N LYS A 20 -2.30 3.50 -16.38
CA LYS A 20 -3.11 4.64 -15.95
C LYS A 20 -2.24 5.73 -15.30
N LEU A 21 -1.39 5.34 -14.35
CA LEU A 21 -0.48 6.27 -13.66
C LEU A 21 0.55 6.91 -14.60
N LYS A 22 1.02 6.17 -15.61
CA LYS A 22 1.88 6.71 -16.67
C LYS A 22 1.15 7.75 -17.52
N ARG A 23 -0.05 7.42 -17.99
CA ARG A 23 -0.87 8.32 -18.82
C ARG A 23 -1.16 9.63 -18.11
N GLU A 24 -1.44 9.56 -16.81
CA GLU A 24 -1.71 10.73 -15.97
C GLU A 24 -0.44 11.45 -15.48
N ARG A 25 0.76 10.95 -15.82
CA ARG A 25 2.06 11.44 -15.33
C ARG A 25 2.16 11.50 -13.80
N LYS A 26 1.43 10.61 -13.11
CA LYS A 26 1.38 10.51 -11.64
C LYS A 26 2.17 9.33 -11.09
N LEU A 27 2.80 8.52 -11.94
CA LEU A 27 3.53 7.32 -11.51
C LEU A 27 4.52 7.59 -10.38
N LEU A 28 5.42 8.56 -10.56
CA LEU A 28 6.45 8.86 -9.57
C LEU A 28 5.85 9.40 -8.27
N SER A 29 4.97 10.39 -8.35
CA SER A 29 4.36 11.02 -7.16
C SER A 29 3.48 10.05 -6.38
N THR A 30 2.71 9.20 -7.06
CA THR A 30 1.93 8.11 -6.45
C THR A 30 2.85 7.09 -5.79
N MET A 31 3.92 6.65 -6.47
CA MET A 31 4.87 5.69 -5.89
C MET A 31 5.53 6.24 -4.61
N GLU A 32 5.92 7.52 -4.61
CA GLU A 32 6.51 8.16 -3.43
C GLU A 32 5.51 8.34 -2.28
N ARG A 33 4.26 8.64 -2.61
CA ARG A 33 3.20 8.74 -1.62
C ARG A 33 2.90 7.38 -1.00
N VAL A 34 2.68 6.36 -1.83
CA VAL A 34 2.36 5.00 -1.39
C VAL A 34 3.54 4.39 -0.60
N ALA A 35 4.78 4.68 -0.99
CA ALA A 35 5.95 4.24 -0.22
C ALA A 35 6.03 4.87 1.17
N ARG A 36 5.58 6.13 1.33
CA ARG A 36 5.46 6.78 2.64
C ARG A 36 4.37 6.14 3.48
N GLU A 37 3.19 5.89 2.88
CA GLU A 37 2.08 5.23 3.57
C GLU A 37 2.47 3.80 4.03
N LEU A 38 3.15 3.03 3.17
CA LEU A 38 3.67 1.70 3.52
C LEU A 38 4.67 1.75 4.68
N LYS A 39 5.58 2.73 4.66
CA LYS A 39 6.53 2.94 5.75
C LYS A 39 5.80 3.24 7.07
N THR A 40 4.82 4.14 7.05
CA THR A 40 4.05 4.52 8.24
C THR A 40 3.31 3.32 8.83
N SER A 41 2.53 2.59 8.01
CA SER A 41 1.80 1.39 8.47
C SER A 41 2.77 0.32 9.00
N HIS A 42 3.88 0.04 8.31
CA HIS A 42 4.89 -0.88 8.82
C HIS A 42 5.45 -0.45 10.18
N GLU A 43 5.78 0.82 10.38
CA GLU A 43 6.33 1.32 11.65
C GLU A 43 5.30 1.32 12.79
N GLU A 44 4.02 1.52 12.49
CA GLU A 44 2.91 1.41 13.44
C GLU A 44 2.70 -0.05 13.86
N ILE A 45 2.51 -0.95 12.90
CA ILE A 45 2.30 -2.38 13.18
C ILE A 45 3.52 -2.98 13.89
N ARG A 46 4.74 -2.57 13.50
CA ARG A 46 5.97 -3.02 14.18
C ARG A 46 6.02 -2.58 15.63
N ARG A 47 5.56 -1.38 15.95
CA ARG A 47 5.48 -0.88 17.34
C ARG A 47 4.43 -1.64 18.13
N ASP A 48 3.26 -1.86 17.56
CA ASP A 48 2.17 -2.60 18.18
C ASP A 48 2.62 -4.05 18.49
N LEU A 49 3.20 -4.75 17.51
CA LEU A 49 3.72 -6.11 17.69
C LEU A 49 4.85 -6.20 18.72
N ALA A 50 5.76 -5.22 18.77
CA ALA A 50 6.82 -5.19 19.77
C ALA A 50 6.28 -4.99 21.19
N SER A 51 5.19 -4.23 21.34
CA SER A 51 4.52 -4.03 22.63
C SER A 51 3.72 -5.27 23.05
N GLU A 52 3.05 -5.95 22.11
CA GLU A 52 2.25 -7.14 22.38
C GLU A 52 3.09 -8.40 22.60
N ARG A 53 4.25 -8.49 21.94
CA ARG A 53 5.11 -9.68 21.92
C ARG A 53 6.57 -9.31 22.19
N PRO A 54 6.89 -8.84 23.41
CA PRO A 54 8.24 -8.37 23.76
C PRO A 54 9.31 -9.48 23.71
N HIS A 55 8.90 -10.75 23.77
CA HIS A 55 9.80 -11.91 23.68
C HIS A 55 10.12 -12.35 22.25
N MET A 56 9.47 -11.74 21.25
CA MET A 56 9.69 -12.09 19.86
C MET A 56 10.93 -11.38 19.31
N GLU A 57 11.69 -12.09 18.49
CA GLU A 57 12.85 -11.52 17.82
C GLU A 57 12.47 -10.31 16.94
N ALA A 58 13.27 -9.26 17.01
CA ALA A 58 13.02 -8.00 16.30
C ALA A 58 12.93 -8.19 14.77
N SER A 59 13.66 -9.17 14.22
CA SER A 59 13.61 -9.54 12.80
C SER A 59 12.28 -10.19 12.40
N LEU A 60 11.71 -11.01 13.29
CA LEU A 60 10.42 -11.66 13.08
C LEU A 60 9.28 -10.63 13.20
N ILE A 61 9.35 -9.75 14.21
CA ILE A 61 8.42 -8.62 14.35
C ILE A 61 8.45 -7.75 13.10
N SER A 62 9.63 -7.37 12.60
CA SER A 62 9.73 -6.54 11.39
C SER A 62 9.18 -7.25 10.15
N SER A 63 9.46 -8.55 9.99
CA SER A 63 8.97 -9.33 8.84
C SER A 63 7.44 -9.47 8.88
N GLN A 64 6.88 -9.75 10.06
CA GLN A 64 5.44 -9.85 10.27
C GLN A 64 4.74 -8.51 10.05
N ALA A 65 5.27 -7.43 10.62
CA ALA A 65 4.73 -6.08 10.41
C ALA A 65 4.73 -5.70 8.93
N MET A 66 5.78 -6.06 8.20
CA MET A 66 5.88 -5.76 6.78
C MET A 66 4.83 -6.51 5.95
N ALA A 67 4.63 -7.80 6.23
CA ALA A 67 3.61 -8.60 5.56
C ALA A 67 2.19 -8.04 5.80
N MET A 68 1.89 -7.63 7.04
CA MET A 68 0.61 -7.00 7.38
C MET A 68 0.43 -5.65 6.67
N ALA A 69 1.46 -4.79 6.67
CA ALA A 69 1.41 -3.48 6.01
C ALA A 69 1.22 -3.60 4.48
N ILE A 70 1.85 -4.60 3.84
CA ILE A 70 1.64 -4.90 2.42
C ILE A 70 0.18 -5.33 2.19
N SER A 71 -0.35 -6.25 3.00
CA SER A 71 -1.73 -6.71 2.88
C SER A 71 -2.74 -5.57 3.04
N GLU A 72 -2.53 -4.68 4.03
CA GLU A 72 -3.33 -3.47 4.21
C GLU A 72 -3.26 -2.53 3.00
N LEU A 73 -2.08 -2.39 2.39
CA LEU A 73 -1.92 -1.58 1.18
C LEU A 73 -2.64 -2.21 -0.02
N GLU A 74 -2.48 -3.51 -0.24
CA GLU A 74 -3.10 -4.23 -1.36
C GLU A 74 -4.62 -4.20 -1.28
N SER A 75 -5.20 -4.29 -0.08
CA SER A 75 -6.66 -4.21 0.13
C SER A 75 -7.27 -2.85 -0.25
N ARG A 76 -6.47 -1.78 -0.22
CA ARG A 76 -6.89 -0.42 -0.59
C ARG A 76 -6.61 -0.09 -2.05
N MET A 77 -5.73 -0.86 -2.70
CA MET A 77 -5.46 -0.68 -4.11
C MET A 77 -6.62 -1.25 -4.95
N PRO A 78 -6.96 -0.61 -6.07
CA PRO A 78 -8.02 -1.11 -6.94
C PRO A 78 -7.71 -2.54 -7.39
N PRO A 79 -8.71 -3.44 -7.38
CA PRO A 79 -8.53 -4.79 -7.89
C PRO A 79 -8.16 -4.70 -9.37
N GLU A 80 -7.27 -5.60 -9.81
CA GLU A 80 -6.98 -5.76 -11.22
C GLU A 80 -8.19 -6.41 -11.88
N ARG A 81 -9.13 -5.58 -12.36
CA ARG A 81 -10.31 -6.08 -13.05
C ARG A 81 -9.90 -6.57 -14.44
N PRO A 82 -10.25 -7.80 -14.84
CA PRO A 82 -10.35 -8.13 -16.25
C PRO A 82 -11.51 -7.29 -16.79
N ASN A 83 -11.17 -6.38 -17.68
CA ASN A 83 -12.03 -5.52 -18.50
C ASN A 83 -13.51 -5.99 -18.63
N GLU A 84 -14.41 -5.50 -17.79
CA GLU A 84 -15.84 -5.40 -18.10
C GLU A 84 -16.30 -3.98 -17.77
N GLY A 85 -16.81 -3.31 -18.80
CA GLY A 85 -16.95 -1.88 -18.86
C GLY A 85 -17.95 -1.28 -17.87
N LYS A 86 -17.79 0.03 -17.70
CA LYS A 86 -18.68 0.98 -17.00
C LYS A 86 -18.68 0.85 -15.49
N ASP A 87 -17.68 1.49 -14.88
CA ASP A 87 -17.81 2.45 -13.77
C ASP A 87 -16.40 2.74 -13.27
N GLU A 88 -15.64 3.52 -14.04
CA GLU A 88 -14.32 3.99 -13.62
C GLU A 88 -14.48 4.95 -12.46
N LEU A 89 -14.27 4.46 -11.24
CA LEU A 89 -14.02 5.32 -10.09
C LEU A 89 -12.92 6.32 -10.47
N SER A 90 -13.21 7.61 -10.28
CA SER A 90 -12.26 8.69 -10.55
C SER A 90 -10.98 8.47 -9.71
N LEU A 91 -9.82 8.83 -10.25
CA LEU A 91 -8.56 8.72 -9.51
C LEU A 91 -8.66 9.43 -8.16
N ASP A 92 -9.34 10.57 -8.07
CA ASP A 92 -9.51 11.29 -6.81
C ASP A 92 -10.29 10.46 -5.79
N GLN A 93 -11.22 9.61 -6.22
CA GLN A 93 -11.93 8.67 -5.35
C GLN A 93 -11.03 7.52 -4.89
N ILE A 94 -10.19 6.98 -5.79
CA ILE A 94 -9.20 5.95 -5.44
C ILE A 94 -8.15 6.51 -4.47
N MET A 95 -7.66 7.72 -4.74
CA MET A 95 -6.68 8.39 -3.88
C MET A 95 -7.32 8.80 -2.55
N ALA A 96 -8.59 9.21 -2.53
CA ALA A 96 -9.31 9.47 -1.29
C ALA A 96 -9.52 8.20 -0.45
N GLN A 97 -9.73 7.04 -1.08
CA GLN A 97 -9.78 5.74 -0.40
C GLN A 97 -8.42 5.36 0.20
N LEU A 98 -7.32 5.63 -0.50
CA LEU A 98 -5.97 5.44 0.04
C LEU A 98 -5.65 6.42 1.19
N SER A 99 -6.27 7.60 1.20
CA SER A 99 -6.02 8.68 2.17
C SER A 99 -6.75 8.52 3.51
N ARG A 100 -7.68 7.57 3.64
CA ARG A 100 -8.60 7.53 4.78
C ARG A 100 -7.89 6.97 6.03
N PRO A 101 -7.73 7.74 7.12
CA PRO A 101 -7.20 7.23 8.36
C PRO A 101 -8.22 6.31 9.02
N LEU A 102 -7.75 5.19 9.57
CA LEU A 102 -8.54 4.28 10.40
C LEU A 102 -9.20 5.06 11.55
N SER A 103 -10.50 5.34 11.46
CA SER A 103 -11.32 5.41 12.68
C SER A 103 -11.54 3.97 13.11
N ARG A 104 -10.64 3.48 13.97
CA ARG A 104 -10.87 2.24 14.75
C ARG A 104 -12.12 2.49 15.60
N GLY A 105 -13.19 1.76 15.31
CA GLY A 105 -14.33 1.55 16.20
C GLY A 105 -14.17 0.21 16.90
#